data_AF-A0A2D6HBF8-F1
#
_entry.id   AF-A0A2D6HBF8-F1
#
_cell.length_a   1.000
_cell.length_b   1.000
_cell.length_c   1.000
_cell.angle_alpha   90.00
_cell.angle_beta   90.00
_cell.angle_gamma   90.00
#
_symmetry.space_group_name_H-M   'P 1'
#
loop_
_entity.id
_entity.type
_entity.pdbx_description
1 polymer ?
#
loop_
_entity_poly.entity_id
_entity_poly.type
_entity_poly.pdbx_seq_one_letter_code
_entity_poly.pdbx_strand_id
1 'polypeptide(L)'
;MSLSGAPQTGPHGRGQGQNGKTAAAARRQRQTGAMASCFPPLIWLILSCAQGPQPLSDPTPQATLLERAEARAGEGHYADAATLYGRLARDHPDTPEGRTAARRSQSSAYLGSAAIVENGPGENRVDVALMGDGYQLREMRGFDKLAEDIPPLFERQATLREYYTYFNFRRLALVSADNGVDGFGREYDTALDGRTLGTYAGHVGVSAERVRAMLDEWGEHDSLAIVFVKQGVLGTGGGGFATIGGRNAKTTIHEWGHAFAELGDEYATKTHERGGVSRRVNVSDTDDPEEVPWAHWIKAGVRGIGVYEGASGQVRGAWKPTSGGCVMESGEFFCPPCREALVLRIYSIVDPIESCSPLPHPRRHAVQLVLDDPLEFEVEVMRPENHRLEVRWWVIPERGAPMEPEERLQRYRNRHTDRRGRGPLAMIPLDPAATSRGQRSGRHRFRLERGDLESGRYRVLCRARDRTLLRGERTPWVLEDPDDLLVSQRAWWVVVPEAR
;
A
#
# COMPACT_ATOMS: atom_id res chain seq x y z
N MET A 1 -4.39 37.40 47.98
CA MET A 1 -5.59 38.21 48.26
C MET A 1 -6.77 37.52 47.61
N SER A 2 -7.59 36.89 48.44
CA SER A 2 -8.84 36.19 48.09
C SER A 2 -9.96 37.17 47.78
N LEU A 3 -10.98 36.72 47.05
CA LEU A 3 -12.42 37.09 47.11
C LEU A 3 -13.10 36.26 46.00
N SER A 4 -13.83 35.14 46.21
CA SER A 4 -15.05 34.85 47.01
C SER A 4 -16.27 35.70 46.63
N GLY A 5 -17.30 35.05 46.06
CA GLY A 5 -18.66 35.58 46.05
C GLY A 5 -19.65 34.92 45.06
N ALA A 6 -20.26 33.80 45.45
CA ALA A 6 -21.61 33.40 45.01
C ALA A 6 -22.64 33.92 46.03
N PRO A 7 -23.95 33.99 45.69
CA PRO A 7 -24.87 33.05 46.33
C PRO A 7 -26.05 32.54 45.46
N GLN A 8 -26.60 31.41 45.94
CA GLN A 8 -27.83 30.68 45.60
C GLN A 8 -29.10 31.50 45.99
N THR A 9 -30.37 31.24 45.63
CA THR A 9 -31.25 30.02 45.69
C THR A 9 -32.59 30.34 44.98
N GLY A 10 -33.29 29.41 44.31
CA GLY A 10 -34.50 28.77 44.87
C GLY A 10 -35.74 28.78 43.93
N PRO A 11 -36.79 27.95 44.17
CA PRO A 11 -37.39 27.05 43.16
C PRO A 11 -38.93 27.15 42.93
N HIS A 12 -39.48 26.37 41.97
CA HIS A 12 -40.85 25.78 41.80
C HIS A 12 -41.18 25.68 40.27
N GLY A 13 -41.90 24.71 39.70
CA GLY A 13 -42.74 23.60 40.16
C GLY A 13 -43.26 22.77 38.96
N ARG A 14 -43.90 21.63 39.27
CA ARG A 14 -44.34 20.50 38.42
C ARG A 14 -45.47 20.80 37.41
N GLY A 15 -45.58 19.95 36.38
CA GLY A 15 -46.80 19.71 35.62
C GLY A 15 -46.75 18.41 34.78
N GLN A 16 -47.63 17.46 35.08
CA GLN A 16 -47.85 16.17 34.40
C GLN A 16 -48.69 16.32 33.11
N GLY A 17 -48.59 15.36 32.19
CA GLY A 17 -49.57 15.14 31.12
C GLY A 17 -49.27 13.91 30.27
N GLN A 18 -50.15 12.91 30.32
CA GLN A 18 -50.07 11.58 29.72
C GLN A 18 -50.54 11.52 28.24
N ASN A 19 -50.24 10.36 27.63
CA ASN A 19 -51.02 9.56 26.67
C ASN A 19 -50.60 9.54 25.20
N GLY A 20 -50.48 8.30 24.68
CA GLY A 20 -50.52 8.02 23.24
C GLY A 20 -49.79 6.73 22.81
N LYS A 21 -50.30 5.56 23.20
CA LYS A 21 -49.93 4.25 22.62
C LYS A 21 -50.58 4.09 21.24
N THR A 22 -49.86 3.58 20.25
CA THR A 22 -50.45 2.74 19.18
C THR A 22 -49.43 1.72 18.67
N ALA A 23 -49.69 0.46 19.02
CA ALA A 23 -49.16 -0.73 18.36
C ALA A 23 -50.24 -1.25 17.41
N ALA A 24 -49.89 -1.59 16.17
CA ALA A 24 -50.80 -2.24 15.24
C ALA A 24 -50.13 -3.50 14.68
N ALA A 25 -50.58 -4.64 15.19
CA ALA A 25 -50.34 -5.96 14.65
C ALA A 25 -51.36 -6.23 13.52
N ALA A 26 -50.90 -6.75 12.37
CA ALA A 26 -51.77 -7.20 11.30
C ALA A 26 -51.44 -8.66 10.91
N ARG A 27 -52.14 -9.55 11.61
CA ARG A 27 -52.90 -10.73 11.12
C ARG A 27 -52.40 -11.43 9.85
N ARG A 28 -51.89 -12.65 10.03
CA ARG A 28 -51.83 -13.72 9.02
C ARG A 28 -53.24 -14.14 8.60
N GLN A 29 -53.49 -14.22 7.30
CA GLN A 29 -54.56 -15.04 6.74
C GLN A 29 -54.03 -15.78 5.52
N ARG A 30 -54.04 -17.12 5.62
CA ARG A 30 -53.87 -18.04 4.50
C ARG A 30 -55.18 -18.05 3.71
N GLN A 31 -55.11 -17.87 2.39
CA GLN A 31 -56.10 -18.42 1.48
C GLN A 31 -55.39 -19.07 0.30
N THR A 32 -55.74 -20.34 0.12
CA THR A 32 -55.46 -21.25 -0.99
C THR A 32 -56.23 -20.82 -2.22
N GLY A 33 -55.62 -20.93 -3.40
CA GLY A 33 -56.31 -20.78 -4.68
C GLY A 33 -55.38 -20.99 -5.84
N ALA A 34 -55.34 -22.23 -6.35
CA ALA A 34 -54.66 -22.59 -7.57
C ALA A 34 -55.45 -22.09 -8.80
N MET A 35 -54.77 -21.46 -9.75
CA MET A 35 -55.14 -21.54 -11.17
C MET A 35 -53.86 -21.48 -12.00
N ALA A 36 -53.66 -22.55 -12.76
CA ALA A 36 -52.64 -22.66 -13.79
C ALA A 36 -53.12 -21.95 -15.07
N SER A 37 -52.24 -21.18 -15.71
CA SER A 37 -52.37 -20.83 -17.11
C SER A 37 -50.98 -20.78 -17.77
N CYS A 38 -50.82 -21.62 -18.77
CA CYS A 38 -49.61 -21.80 -19.58
C CYS A 38 -49.42 -20.65 -20.56
N PHE A 39 -48.22 -20.07 -20.62
CA PHE A 39 -47.65 -19.40 -21.80
C PHE A 39 -46.14 -19.67 -21.86
N PRO A 40 -45.54 -19.90 -23.05
CA PRO A 40 -44.14 -20.30 -23.19
C PRO A 40 -43.20 -19.08 -23.09
N PRO A 41 -41.94 -19.22 -22.65
CA PRO A 41 -40.98 -18.12 -22.69
C PRO A 41 -40.32 -18.05 -24.08
N LEU A 42 -40.44 -16.89 -24.75
CA LEU A 42 -39.58 -16.53 -25.87
C LEU A 42 -38.16 -16.29 -25.32
N ILE A 43 -37.22 -17.17 -25.67
CA ILE A 43 -35.78 -16.97 -25.42
C ILE A 43 -35.26 -16.04 -26.52
N TRP A 44 -34.92 -14.80 -26.14
CA TRP A 44 -34.13 -13.91 -26.98
C TRP A 44 -32.66 -14.36 -26.91
N LEU A 45 -32.19 -15.06 -27.94
CA LEU A 45 -30.76 -15.26 -28.19
C LEU A 45 -30.17 -13.94 -28.70
N ILE A 46 -29.50 -13.19 -27.84
CA ILE A 46 -28.62 -12.09 -28.27
C ILE A 46 -27.28 -12.72 -28.65
N LEU A 47 -27.07 -12.88 -29.96
CA LEU A 47 -25.79 -13.23 -30.54
C LEU A 47 -24.83 -12.05 -30.33
N SER A 48 -23.97 -12.13 -29.32
CA SER A 48 -22.92 -11.13 -29.09
C SER A 48 -21.76 -11.44 -30.03
N CYS A 49 -21.74 -10.79 -31.19
CA CYS A 49 -20.56 -10.78 -32.07
C CYS A 49 -19.45 -10.01 -31.35
N ALA A 50 -18.42 -10.72 -30.89
CA ALA A 50 -17.19 -10.12 -30.39
C ALA A 50 -16.53 -9.33 -31.54
N GLN A 51 -16.63 -8.01 -31.50
CA GLN A 51 -15.84 -7.13 -32.36
C GLN A 51 -14.40 -7.19 -31.86
N GLY A 52 -13.47 -7.58 -32.73
CA GLY A 52 -12.03 -7.52 -32.44
C GLY A 52 -11.60 -6.08 -32.11
N PRO A 53 -10.41 -5.89 -31.49
CA PRO A 53 -9.92 -4.57 -31.14
C PRO A 53 -9.86 -3.69 -32.40
N GLN A 54 -10.62 -2.60 -32.39
CA GLN A 54 -10.57 -1.56 -33.40
C GLN A 54 -9.15 -0.97 -33.41
N PRO A 55 -8.55 -0.65 -34.57
CA PRO A 55 -7.27 0.06 -34.62
C PRO A 55 -7.41 1.39 -33.88
N LEU A 56 -6.45 1.70 -33.01
CA LEU A 56 -6.35 2.99 -32.32
C LEU A 56 -6.36 4.10 -33.38
N SER A 57 -7.33 5.01 -33.29
CA SER A 57 -7.37 6.20 -34.15
C SER A 57 -6.20 7.12 -33.81
N ASP A 58 -5.68 7.83 -34.82
CA ASP A 58 -4.61 8.81 -34.60
C ASP A 58 -5.05 9.85 -33.55
N PRO A 59 -4.15 10.26 -32.63
CA PRO A 59 -4.50 11.21 -31.58
C PRO A 59 -4.95 12.54 -32.18
N THR A 60 -6.00 13.12 -31.61
CA THR A 60 -6.50 14.43 -32.03
C THR A 60 -5.42 15.51 -31.83
N PRO A 61 -5.49 16.65 -32.54
CA PRO A 61 -4.58 17.77 -32.27
C PRO A 61 -4.62 18.25 -30.82
N GLN A 62 -5.80 18.18 -30.17
CA GLN A 62 -5.99 18.53 -28.77
C GLN A 62 -5.32 17.52 -27.84
N ALA A 63 -5.45 16.22 -28.12
CA ALA A 63 -4.78 15.17 -27.36
C ALA A 63 -3.26 15.31 -27.46
N THR A 64 -2.74 15.56 -28.67
CA THR A 64 -1.30 15.84 -28.89
C THR A 64 -0.83 17.07 -28.11
N LEU A 65 -1.63 18.15 -28.05
CA LEU A 65 -1.27 19.36 -27.31
C LEU A 65 -1.28 19.13 -25.79
N LEU A 66 -2.23 18.33 -25.28
CA LEU A 66 -2.31 17.94 -23.88
C LEU A 66 -1.10 17.10 -23.48
N GLU A 67 -0.80 16.06 -24.27
CA GLU A 67 0.37 15.18 -24.08
C GLU A 67 1.67 15.99 -24.07
N ARG A 68 1.79 16.96 -24.98
CA ARG A 68 2.95 17.87 -25.01
C ARG A 68 3.06 18.73 -23.73
N ALA A 69 1.94 19.22 -23.20
CA ALA A 69 1.95 19.98 -21.95
C ALA A 69 2.36 19.10 -20.76
N GLU A 70 1.85 17.87 -20.70
CA GLU A 70 2.22 16.86 -19.70
C GLU A 70 3.71 16.50 -19.78
N ALA A 71 4.22 16.29 -21.00
CA ALA A 71 5.64 16.02 -21.22
C ALA A 71 6.52 17.17 -20.72
N ARG A 72 6.14 18.43 -20.99
CA ARG A 72 6.85 19.61 -20.46
C ARG A 72 6.86 19.64 -18.93
N ALA A 73 5.74 19.30 -18.28
CA ALA A 73 5.71 19.22 -16.83
C ALA A 73 6.58 18.06 -16.30
N GLY A 74 6.58 16.91 -16.98
CA GLY A 74 7.45 15.78 -16.70
C GLY A 74 8.94 16.12 -16.81
N GLU A 75 9.32 16.94 -17.79
CA GLU A 75 10.67 17.45 -18.00
C GLU A 75 11.07 18.57 -17.01
N GLY A 76 10.16 19.03 -16.14
CA GLY A 76 10.41 20.15 -15.21
C GLY A 76 10.27 21.53 -15.85
N HIS A 77 9.77 21.62 -17.08
CA HIS A 77 9.46 22.87 -17.79
C HIS A 77 8.05 23.38 -17.43
N TYR A 78 7.81 23.63 -16.14
CA TYR A 78 6.46 23.93 -15.62
C TYR A 78 5.82 25.19 -16.20
N ALA A 79 6.60 26.23 -16.46
CA ALA A 79 6.08 27.46 -17.06
C ALA A 79 5.59 27.24 -18.50
N ASP A 80 6.31 26.39 -19.26
CA ASP A 80 5.91 26.00 -20.61
C ASP A 80 4.66 25.13 -20.57
N ALA A 81 4.60 24.16 -19.64
CA ALA A 81 3.42 23.34 -19.41
C ALA A 81 2.18 24.19 -19.08
N ALA A 82 2.29 25.09 -18.11
CA ALA A 82 1.21 26.01 -17.73
C ALA A 82 0.75 26.89 -18.90
N THR A 83 1.68 27.36 -19.72
CA THR A 83 1.37 28.13 -20.94
C THR A 83 0.60 27.29 -21.97
N LEU A 84 1.01 26.03 -22.17
CA LEU A 84 0.33 25.11 -23.08
C LEU A 84 -1.06 24.74 -22.57
N TYR A 85 -1.22 24.48 -21.27
CA TYR A 85 -2.53 24.25 -20.67
C TYR A 85 -3.45 25.46 -20.81
N GLY A 86 -2.97 26.67 -20.50
CA GLY A 86 -3.77 27.88 -20.65
C GLY A 86 -4.20 28.15 -22.10
N ARG A 87 -3.34 27.81 -23.07
CA ARG A 87 -3.70 27.86 -24.50
C ARG A 87 -4.79 26.85 -24.86
N LEU A 88 -4.58 25.58 -24.51
CA LEU A 88 -5.53 24.50 -24.81
C LEU A 88 -6.89 24.75 -24.16
N ALA A 89 -6.92 25.22 -22.90
CA ALA A 89 -8.15 25.54 -22.18
C ALA A 89 -8.95 26.67 -22.85
N ARG A 90 -8.27 27.71 -23.33
CA ARG A 90 -8.91 28.86 -23.99
C ARG A 90 -9.39 28.53 -25.41
N ASP A 91 -8.57 27.82 -26.18
CA ASP A 91 -8.83 27.59 -27.59
C ASP A 91 -9.80 26.42 -27.82
N HIS A 92 -9.92 25.50 -26.84
CA HIS A 92 -10.74 24.27 -26.94
C HIS A 92 -11.55 23.95 -25.66
N PRO A 93 -12.27 24.89 -25.05
CA PRO A 93 -12.90 24.71 -23.73
C PRO A 93 -13.92 23.56 -23.65
N ASP A 94 -14.56 23.24 -24.78
CA ASP A 94 -15.63 22.23 -24.85
C ASP A 94 -15.12 20.79 -25.07
N THR A 95 -13.82 20.59 -25.30
CA THR A 95 -13.25 19.25 -25.47
C THR A 95 -12.85 18.63 -24.12
N PRO A 96 -12.77 17.29 -24.01
CA PRO A 96 -12.25 16.64 -22.81
C PRO A 96 -10.86 17.16 -22.40
N GLU A 97 -9.98 17.37 -23.38
CA GLU A 97 -8.61 17.84 -23.18
C GLU A 97 -8.58 19.30 -22.72
N GLY A 98 -9.42 20.17 -23.31
CA GLY A 98 -9.55 21.56 -22.88
C GLY A 98 -10.09 21.69 -21.46
N ARG A 99 -11.04 20.84 -21.05
CA ARG A 99 -11.50 20.79 -19.65
C ARG A 99 -10.41 20.32 -18.69
N THR A 100 -9.60 19.33 -19.07
CA THR A 100 -8.42 18.93 -18.27
C THR A 100 -7.43 20.08 -18.19
N ALA A 101 -7.09 20.71 -19.31
CA ALA A 101 -6.19 21.86 -19.36
C ALA A 101 -6.71 23.06 -18.54
N ALA A 102 -8.02 23.28 -18.47
CA ALA A 102 -8.62 24.31 -17.64
C ALA A 102 -8.38 24.05 -16.15
N ARG A 103 -8.50 22.79 -15.68
CA ARG A 103 -8.14 22.42 -14.31
C ARG A 103 -6.63 22.60 -14.06
N ARG A 104 -5.80 22.21 -15.02
CA ARG A 104 -4.32 22.27 -14.91
C ARG A 104 -3.71 23.65 -15.13
N SER A 105 -4.52 24.65 -15.48
CA SER A 105 -4.09 26.06 -15.62
C SER A 105 -4.55 26.94 -14.46
N GLN A 106 -5.16 26.35 -13.42
CA GLN A 106 -5.47 27.05 -12.18
C GLN A 106 -4.19 27.48 -11.43
N SER A 107 -4.33 28.45 -10.54
CA SER A 107 -3.24 28.99 -9.71
C SER A 107 -2.63 27.92 -8.80
N SER A 108 -3.48 27.07 -8.22
CA SER A 108 -3.12 25.83 -7.56
C SER A 108 -3.57 24.65 -8.42
N ALA A 109 -2.65 23.82 -8.91
CA ALA A 109 -2.98 22.78 -9.88
C ALA A 109 -1.96 21.64 -9.95
N TYR A 110 -2.42 20.47 -10.39
CA TYR A 110 -1.56 19.40 -10.90
C TYR A 110 -1.14 19.71 -12.33
N LEU A 111 0.18 19.75 -12.58
CA LEU A 111 0.74 20.02 -13.91
C LEU A 111 1.16 18.76 -14.65
N GLY A 112 1.36 17.64 -13.96
CA GLY A 112 1.86 16.40 -14.55
C GLY A 112 2.76 15.63 -13.58
N SER A 113 3.31 14.51 -14.03
CA SER A 113 4.18 13.67 -13.22
C SER A 113 5.37 13.14 -14.02
N ALA A 114 6.39 12.67 -13.31
CA ALA A 114 7.53 11.97 -13.90
C ALA A 114 8.06 10.91 -12.95
N ALA A 115 8.44 9.76 -13.50
CA ALA A 115 9.21 8.78 -12.73
C ALA A 115 10.57 9.39 -12.35
N ILE A 116 10.93 9.27 -11.08
CA ILE A 116 12.30 9.52 -10.60
C ILE A 116 13.08 8.22 -10.63
N VAL A 117 12.44 7.13 -10.21
CA VAL A 117 12.98 5.77 -10.23
C VAL A 117 11.87 4.80 -10.63
N GLU A 118 12.15 3.93 -11.58
CA GLU A 118 11.26 2.88 -12.05
C GLU A 118 12.04 1.55 -12.07
N ASN A 119 11.84 0.75 -11.02
CA ASN A 119 12.51 -0.55 -10.83
C ASN A 119 11.68 -1.73 -11.41
N GLY A 120 10.46 -1.45 -11.87
CA GLY A 120 9.59 -2.42 -12.52
C GLY A 120 8.14 -1.94 -12.61
N PRO A 121 7.24 -2.79 -13.13
CA PRO A 121 5.82 -2.48 -13.27
C PRO A 121 5.17 -2.17 -11.91
N GLY A 122 4.32 -1.13 -11.83
CA GLY A 122 3.65 -0.72 -10.59
C GLY A 122 2.76 -1.81 -9.99
N GLU A 123 2.33 -2.79 -10.80
CA GLU A 123 1.54 -3.95 -10.35
C GLU A 123 2.29 -4.84 -9.36
N ASN A 124 3.63 -4.80 -9.35
CA ASN A 124 4.48 -5.56 -8.44
C ASN A 124 5.58 -4.74 -7.77
N ARG A 125 5.34 -3.44 -7.56
CA ARG A 125 6.24 -2.53 -6.85
C ARG A 125 5.44 -1.69 -5.87
N VAL A 126 6.12 -1.15 -4.87
CA VAL A 126 5.59 -0.13 -3.97
C VAL A 126 5.74 1.22 -4.66
N ASP A 127 4.63 1.76 -5.12
CA ASP A 127 4.53 3.00 -5.87
C ASP A 127 4.41 4.21 -4.93
N VAL A 128 5.50 4.97 -4.77
CA VAL A 128 5.57 6.12 -3.86
C VAL A 128 5.46 7.44 -4.62
N ALA A 129 4.38 8.18 -4.35
CA ALA A 129 4.18 9.52 -4.85
C ALA A 129 4.97 10.56 -4.04
N LEU A 130 5.64 11.48 -4.73
CA LEU A 130 6.36 12.60 -4.13
C LEU A 130 5.69 13.90 -4.54
N MET A 131 5.22 14.68 -3.55
CA MET A 131 4.42 15.88 -3.76
C MET A 131 4.98 17.07 -2.99
N GLY A 132 4.74 18.27 -3.49
CA GLY A 132 5.05 19.52 -2.81
C GLY A 132 3.79 20.33 -2.56
N ASP A 133 3.72 21.02 -1.43
CA ASP A 133 2.66 21.96 -1.11
C ASP A 133 3.23 23.32 -0.66
N GLY A 134 2.61 24.40 -1.12
CA GLY A 134 3.10 25.78 -0.93
C GLY A 134 4.28 26.15 -1.84
N TYR A 135 4.50 25.43 -2.94
CA TYR A 135 5.51 25.75 -3.96
C TYR A 135 4.86 26.48 -5.13
N GLN A 136 5.18 27.75 -5.30
CA GLN A 136 4.73 28.50 -6.47
C GLN A 136 5.50 28.08 -7.72
N LEU A 137 4.99 28.43 -8.91
CA LEU A 137 5.56 28.02 -10.20
C LEU A 137 7.08 28.28 -10.32
N ARG A 138 7.53 29.45 -9.85
CA ARG A 138 8.95 29.86 -9.87
C ARG A 138 9.83 29.11 -8.87
N GLU A 139 9.24 28.32 -7.99
CA GLU A 139 9.87 27.65 -6.86
C GLU A 139 9.87 26.13 -7.01
N MET A 140 9.24 25.60 -8.07
CA MET A 140 9.11 24.16 -8.32
C MET A 140 10.44 23.43 -8.41
N ARG A 141 11.51 24.08 -8.91
CA ARG A 141 12.88 23.51 -8.87
C ARG A 141 13.36 23.19 -7.44
N GLY A 142 12.89 23.94 -6.46
CA GLY A 142 13.19 23.70 -5.06
C GLY A 142 12.48 22.45 -4.51
N PHE A 143 11.30 22.14 -5.04
CA PHE A 143 10.56 20.90 -4.77
C PHE A 143 11.18 19.72 -5.53
N ASP A 144 11.55 19.88 -6.81
CA ASP A 144 12.20 18.82 -7.60
C ASP A 144 13.39 18.22 -6.87
N LYS A 145 14.27 19.09 -6.35
CA LYS A 145 15.42 18.65 -5.57
C LYS A 145 15.03 17.83 -4.34
N LEU A 146 13.93 18.19 -3.66
CA LEU A 146 13.45 17.42 -2.50
C LEU A 146 12.92 16.05 -2.90
N ALA A 147 12.21 15.97 -4.02
CA ALA A 147 11.72 14.71 -4.55
C ALA A 147 12.90 13.81 -4.99
N GLU A 148 13.90 14.37 -5.65
CA GLU A 148 15.13 13.67 -6.08
C GLU A 148 16.00 13.19 -4.90
N ASP A 149 15.93 13.85 -3.74
CA ASP A 149 16.66 13.46 -2.54
C ASP A 149 16.06 12.22 -1.81
N ILE A 150 14.81 11.83 -2.14
CA ILE A 150 14.10 10.72 -1.47
C ILE A 150 14.65 9.34 -1.82
N PRO A 151 14.80 8.93 -3.09
CA PRO A 151 15.31 7.60 -3.39
C PRO A 151 16.70 7.31 -2.76
N PRO A 152 17.69 8.24 -2.83
CA PRO A 152 18.96 8.08 -2.11
C PRO A 152 18.81 8.02 -0.59
N LEU A 153 17.77 8.65 -0.01
CA LEU A 153 17.48 8.55 1.42
C LEU A 153 16.97 7.15 1.80
N PHE A 154 16.14 6.53 0.97
CA PHE A 154 15.69 5.15 1.16
C PHE A 154 16.87 4.18 1.10
N GLU A 155 17.79 4.35 0.14
CA GLU A 155 19.02 3.53 0.05
C GLU A 155 19.95 3.70 1.27
N ARG A 156 19.89 4.82 1.99
CA ARG A 156 20.68 4.99 3.22
C ARG A 156 20.09 4.20 4.40
N GLN A 157 18.77 4.03 4.46
CA GLN A 157 18.14 3.24 5.51
C GLN A 157 18.25 1.75 5.20
N ALA A 158 18.99 1.00 6.03
CA ALA A 158 19.30 -0.42 5.85
C ALA A 158 18.08 -1.31 5.51
N THR A 159 16.94 -1.13 6.20
CA THR A 159 15.74 -1.92 5.90
C THR A 159 15.16 -1.62 4.52
N LEU A 160 15.11 -0.35 4.14
CA LEU A 160 14.55 0.07 2.86
C LEU A 160 15.50 -0.23 1.71
N ARG A 161 16.82 -0.10 1.93
CA ARG A 161 17.88 -0.45 0.99
C ARG A 161 17.80 -1.92 0.57
N GLU A 162 17.62 -2.82 1.54
CA GLU A 162 17.55 -4.26 1.28
C GLU A 162 16.48 -4.62 0.23
N TYR A 163 15.39 -3.85 0.20
CA TYR A 163 14.25 -4.03 -0.70
C TYR A 163 14.09 -2.88 -1.70
N TYR A 164 15.14 -2.08 -1.95
CA TYR A 164 15.00 -0.83 -2.72
C TYR A 164 14.47 -1.05 -4.14
N THR A 165 14.85 -2.16 -4.78
CA THR A 165 14.38 -2.56 -6.11
C THR A 165 12.87 -2.88 -6.15
N TYR A 166 12.20 -2.89 -5.00
CA TYR A 166 10.78 -3.16 -4.87
C TYR A 166 9.98 -1.86 -4.86
N PHE A 167 10.63 -0.69 -4.84
CA PHE A 167 9.98 0.61 -4.84
C PHE A 167 10.10 1.29 -6.20
N ASN A 168 9.05 2.00 -6.60
CA ASN A 168 9.11 3.04 -7.61
C ASN A 168 8.86 4.39 -6.94
N PHE A 169 9.45 5.45 -7.50
CA PHE A 169 9.26 6.80 -7.02
C PHE A 169 8.81 7.69 -8.17
N ARG A 170 7.68 8.38 -7.99
CA ARG A 170 7.13 9.30 -8.99
C ARG A 170 6.89 10.66 -8.38
N ARG A 171 7.41 11.70 -9.02
CA ARG A 171 7.10 13.09 -8.71
C ARG A 171 5.75 13.47 -9.29
N LEU A 172 4.86 14.03 -8.49
CA LEU A 172 3.68 14.77 -8.98
C LEU A 172 3.93 16.26 -8.83
N ALA A 173 3.91 16.98 -9.95
CA ALA A 173 4.18 18.40 -10.00
C ALA A 173 2.92 19.19 -9.63
N LEU A 174 2.85 19.63 -8.38
CA LEU A 174 1.78 20.45 -7.85
C LEU A 174 2.25 21.89 -7.70
N VAL A 175 1.62 22.82 -8.41
CA VAL A 175 1.82 24.25 -8.20
C VAL A 175 0.81 24.75 -7.17
N SER A 176 1.25 25.64 -6.28
CA SER A 176 0.38 26.38 -5.35
C SER A 176 0.31 27.85 -5.74
N ALA A 177 -0.85 28.47 -5.56
CA ALA A 177 -1.03 29.90 -5.76
C ALA A 177 -0.18 30.70 -4.76
N ASP A 178 -0.22 30.26 -3.49
CA ASP A 178 0.47 30.88 -2.38
C ASP A 178 1.67 30.05 -1.90
N ASN A 179 2.65 30.76 -1.33
CA ASN A 179 3.74 30.18 -0.56
C ASN A 179 3.45 30.45 0.92
N GLY A 180 2.75 29.52 1.56
CA GLY A 180 2.32 29.62 2.95
C GLY A 180 1.69 28.31 3.44
N VAL A 181 1.22 28.32 4.69
CA VAL A 181 0.39 27.27 5.29
C VAL A 181 -0.65 27.94 6.17
N ASP A 182 -1.86 27.41 6.20
CA ASP A 182 -2.93 27.95 7.03
C ASP A 182 -2.55 27.90 8.52
N GLY A 183 -2.87 28.98 9.24
CA GLY A 183 -2.53 29.08 10.66
C GLY A 183 -2.45 30.51 11.14
N PHE A 184 -2.60 30.68 12.47
CA PHE A 184 -2.47 31.98 13.13
C PHE A 184 -3.31 33.10 12.50
N GLY A 185 -4.51 32.77 12.01
CA GLY A 185 -5.44 33.70 11.38
C GLY A 185 -5.12 34.06 9.92
N ARG A 186 -4.26 33.29 9.26
CA ARG A 186 -3.95 33.43 7.82
C ARG A 186 -4.40 32.20 7.06
N GLU A 187 -4.91 32.44 5.85
CA GLU A 187 -5.35 31.44 4.89
C GLU A 187 -4.54 31.58 3.62
N TYR A 188 -4.18 30.45 3.00
CA TYR A 188 -3.35 30.38 1.80
C TYR A 188 -3.93 29.39 0.80
N ASP A 189 -4.03 29.79 -0.47
CA ASP A 189 -4.42 28.89 -1.56
C ASP A 189 -3.21 28.01 -1.95
N THR A 190 -3.20 26.80 -1.40
CA THR A 190 -2.17 25.78 -1.65
C THR A 190 -2.78 24.54 -2.31
N ALA A 191 -1.96 23.80 -3.04
CA ALA A 191 -2.43 22.64 -3.83
C ALA A 191 -3.11 21.58 -2.96
N LEU A 192 -2.62 21.38 -1.73
CA LEU A 192 -3.04 20.31 -0.82
C LEU A 192 -3.66 20.82 0.50
N ASP A 193 -3.99 22.11 0.62
CA ASP A 193 -4.49 22.73 1.86
C ASP A 193 -3.55 22.49 3.06
N GLY A 194 -2.28 22.86 2.88
CA GLY A 194 -1.27 22.81 3.93
C GLY A 194 -1.64 23.71 5.10
N ARG A 195 -1.60 23.15 6.32
CA ARG A 195 -2.00 23.84 7.55
C ARG A 195 -1.10 23.48 8.73
N THR A 196 -0.94 24.43 9.64
CA THR A 196 -0.43 24.16 10.98
C THR A 196 -1.48 23.40 11.79
N LEU A 197 -1.03 22.37 12.50
CA LEU A 197 -1.87 21.60 13.42
C LEU A 197 -1.82 22.25 14.80
N GLY A 198 -2.91 22.14 15.56
CA GLY A 198 -3.03 22.66 16.94
C GLY A 198 -2.14 21.96 17.98
N THR A 199 -1.05 21.34 17.54
CA THR A 199 -0.03 20.72 18.40
C THR A 199 0.94 21.78 18.91
N TYR A 200 1.47 21.59 20.11
CA TYR A 200 2.40 22.53 20.77
C TYR A 200 3.73 22.77 20.02
N ALA A 201 4.05 21.96 18.99
CA ALA A 201 5.36 21.93 18.36
C ALA A 201 5.38 22.33 16.87
N GLY A 202 4.26 22.84 16.32
CA GLY A 202 4.24 23.35 14.94
C GLY A 202 4.25 22.26 13.85
N HIS A 203 3.62 21.12 14.11
CA HIS A 203 3.37 20.10 13.09
C HIS A 203 2.53 20.67 11.95
N VAL A 204 2.83 20.25 10.73
CA VAL A 204 1.99 20.57 9.57
C VAL A 204 1.26 19.33 9.07
N GLY A 205 0.07 19.56 8.53
CA GLY A 205 -0.71 18.54 7.84
C GLY A 205 -1.26 19.09 6.53
N VAL A 206 -1.74 18.18 5.68
CA VAL A 206 -2.42 18.50 4.42
C VAL A 206 -3.82 17.91 4.41
N SER A 207 -4.64 18.26 3.42
CA SER A 207 -5.94 17.64 3.19
C SER A 207 -5.77 16.24 2.60
N ALA A 208 -6.18 15.23 3.37
CA ALA A 208 -6.14 13.83 2.94
C ALA A 208 -7.06 13.56 1.72
N GLU A 209 -8.10 14.38 1.54
CA GLU A 209 -8.96 14.33 0.36
C GLU A 209 -8.21 14.83 -0.87
N ARG A 210 -7.54 15.99 -0.77
CA ARG A 210 -6.76 16.55 -1.88
C ARG A 210 -5.58 15.69 -2.27
N VAL A 211 -4.85 15.12 -1.31
CA VAL A 211 -3.76 14.17 -1.60
C VAL A 211 -4.28 13.00 -2.44
N ARG A 212 -5.42 12.41 -2.05
CA ARG A 212 -6.03 11.31 -2.81
C ARG A 212 -6.51 11.75 -4.19
N ALA A 213 -7.13 12.92 -4.30
CA ALA A 213 -7.54 13.47 -5.60
C ALA A 213 -6.33 13.69 -6.54
N MET A 214 -5.17 14.11 -6.01
CA MET A 214 -3.96 14.28 -6.81
C MET A 214 -3.31 12.93 -7.18
N LEU A 215 -3.40 11.93 -6.30
CA LEU A 215 -2.99 10.57 -6.64
C LEU A 215 -3.87 9.99 -7.77
N ASP A 216 -5.18 10.21 -7.73
CA ASP A 216 -6.11 9.75 -8.76
C ASP A 216 -5.80 10.36 -10.15
N GLU A 217 -5.18 11.56 -10.22
CA GLU A 217 -4.70 12.17 -11.48
C GLU A 217 -3.47 11.45 -12.08
N TRP A 218 -2.73 10.66 -11.29
CA TRP A 218 -1.66 9.79 -11.79
C TRP A 218 -2.21 8.47 -12.35
N GLY A 219 -3.26 7.90 -11.76
CA GLY A 219 -3.89 6.66 -12.23
C GLY A 219 -3.77 5.51 -11.23
N GLU A 220 -3.22 4.37 -11.65
CA GLU A 220 -3.01 3.23 -10.74
C GLU A 220 -1.83 3.53 -9.78
N HIS A 221 -2.05 3.31 -8.48
CA HIS A 221 -1.12 3.65 -7.41
C HIS A 221 -1.42 2.90 -6.10
N ASP A 222 -0.48 2.87 -5.16
CA ASP A 222 -0.65 2.23 -3.84
C ASP A 222 -1.29 3.11 -2.76
N SER A 223 -1.69 4.34 -3.13
CA SER A 223 -2.19 5.36 -2.20
C SER A 223 -1.15 5.80 -1.18
N LEU A 224 0.13 5.75 -1.57
CA LEU A 224 1.28 6.10 -0.75
C LEU A 224 1.92 7.40 -1.22
N ALA A 225 2.16 8.34 -0.31
CA ALA A 225 2.79 9.62 -0.67
C ALA A 225 3.74 10.17 0.40
N ILE A 226 4.78 10.88 -0.04
CA ILE A 226 5.57 11.80 0.79
C ILE A 226 5.30 13.22 0.29
N VAL A 227 4.80 14.06 1.17
CA VAL A 227 4.36 15.43 0.87
C VAL A 227 5.26 16.42 1.60
N PHE A 228 5.98 17.25 0.87
CA PHE A 228 6.79 18.32 1.45
C PHE A 228 5.97 19.60 1.55
N VAL A 229 5.83 20.13 2.76
CA VAL A 229 5.14 21.40 3.02
C VAL A 229 6.20 22.48 3.28
N LYS A 230 6.26 23.47 2.40
CA LYS A 230 7.39 24.41 2.31
C LYS A 230 7.69 25.22 3.58
N GLN A 231 6.65 25.70 4.27
CA GLN A 231 6.79 26.48 5.51
C GLN A 231 6.47 25.68 6.77
N GLY A 232 6.46 24.34 6.68
CA GLY A 232 6.29 23.48 7.84
C GLY A 232 7.56 23.32 8.67
N VAL A 233 7.38 23.03 9.96
CA VAL A 233 8.50 22.79 10.90
C VAL A 233 8.65 21.30 11.22
N LEU A 234 7.56 20.63 11.61
CA LEU A 234 7.53 19.20 11.91
C LEU A 234 6.62 18.45 10.94
N GLY A 235 6.76 17.14 10.85
CA GLY A 235 5.96 16.29 9.98
C GLY A 235 4.81 15.59 10.68
N THR A 236 3.98 14.90 9.93
CA THR A 236 3.01 13.92 10.45
C THR A 236 2.90 12.77 9.47
N GLY A 237 2.71 11.55 9.97
CA GLY A 237 2.53 10.38 9.13
C GLY A 237 1.34 9.54 9.56
N GLY A 238 0.72 8.88 8.58
CA GLY A 238 -0.36 7.93 8.80
C GLY A 238 -1.30 7.83 7.61
N GLY A 239 -2.09 6.75 7.55
CA GLY A 239 -3.11 6.59 6.51
C GLY A 239 -2.58 6.59 5.07
N GLY A 240 -1.31 6.20 4.88
CA GLY A 240 -0.63 6.09 3.59
C GLY A 240 0.28 7.27 3.23
N PHE A 241 0.25 8.41 3.93
CA PHE A 241 1.09 9.54 3.56
C PHE A 241 1.87 10.15 4.72
N ALA A 242 3.09 10.58 4.40
CA ALA A 242 4.00 11.28 5.28
C ALA A 242 4.08 12.75 4.86
N THR A 243 3.58 13.66 5.68
CA THR A 243 3.72 15.11 5.52
C THR A 243 4.99 15.58 6.22
N ILE A 244 5.87 16.28 5.51
CA ILE A 244 7.17 16.71 6.00
C ILE A 244 7.24 18.23 5.99
N GLY A 245 7.42 18.84 7.15
CA GLY A 245 7.86 20.22 7.27
C GLY A 245 9.37 20.35 7.07
N GLY A 246 9.80 21.24 6.17
CA GLY A 246 11.23 21.50 5.95
C GLY A 246 11.99 20.37 5.25
N ARG A 247 13.27 20.19 5.61
CA ARG A 247 14.24 19.31 4.89
C ARG A 247 14.98 18.33 5.81
N ASN A 248 14.27 17.63 6.69
CA ASN A 248 14.90 16.72 7.66
C ASN A 248 14.75 15.25 7.25
N ALA A 249 15.86 14.64 6.81
CA ALA A 249 15.95 13.22 6.45
C ALA A 249 15.49 12.26 7.54
N LYS A 250 15.81 12.53 8.82
CA LYS A 250 15.39 11.67 9.94
C LYS A 250 13.87 11.73 10.12
N THR A 251 13.31 12.93 10.08
CA THR A 251 11.85 13.13 10.11
C THR A 251 11.18 12.42 8.93
N THR A 252 11.73 12.52 7.73
CA THR A 252 11.15 11.83 6.56
C THR A 252 11.05 10.32 6.74
N ILE A 253 12.11 9.64 7.18
CA ILE A 253 12.05 8.17 7.40
C ILE A 253 11.17 7.81 8.59
N HIS A 254 11.11 8.66 9.62
CA HIS A 254 10.21 8.49 10.77
C HIS A 254 8.73 8.58 10.36
N GLU A 255 8.33 9.67 9.69
CA GLU A 255 6.96 9.83 9.20
C GLU A 255 6.58 8.79 8.15
N TRP A 256 7.54 8.35 7.34
CA TRP A 256 7.34 7.22 6.43
C TRP A 256 7.02 5.92 7.20
N GLY A 257 7.68 5.69 8.35
CA GLY A 257 7.37 4.57 9.24
C GLY A 257 5.90 4.55 9.69
N HIS A 258 5.37 5.70 10.09
CA HIS A 258 3.94 5.86 10.40
C HIS A 258 3.05 5.67 9.18
N ALA A 259 3.39 6.32 8.06
CA ALA A 259 2.58 6.34 6.85
C ALA A 259 2.47 4.96 6.18
N PHE A 260 3.58 4.22 6.15
CA PHE A 260 3.71 2.99 5.40
C PHE A 260 3.36 1.75 6.22
N ALA A 261 3.93 1.61 7.43
CA ALA A 261 3.78 0.42 8.27
C ALA A 261 3.05 0.67 9.60
N GLU A 262 2.40 1.83 9.75
CA GLU A 262 1.58 2.18 10.93
C GLU A 262 2.34 2.06 12.27
N LEU A 263 3.65 2.32 12.25
CA LEU A 263 4.48 2.26 13.45
C LEU A 263 4.02 3.31 14.49
N GLY A 264 4.24 3.04 15.77
CA GLY A 264 4.01 3.99 16.86
C GLY A 264 5.26 4.74 17.26
N ASP A 265 5.09 5.90 17.88
CA ASP A 265 6.18 6.68 18.46
C ASP A 265 6.80 5.97 19.67
N GLU A 266 8.12 5.78 19.66
CA GLU A 266 8.91 5.20 20.75
C GLU A 266 9.57 6.26 21.64
N TYR A 267 9.46 7.55 21.31
CA TYR A 267 9.92 8.62 22.18
C TYR A 267 8.93 8.87 23.34
N ALA A 268 9.48 9.41 24.42
CA ALA A 268 8.72 9.92 25.55
C ALA A 268 9.10 11.38 25.81
N THR A 269 8.14 12.30 25.65
CA THR A 269 8.39 13.75 25.79
C THR A 269 7.56 14.39 26.90
N LYS A 270 6.52 13.71 27.38
CA LYS A 270 5.54 14.26 28.32
C LYS A 270 5.58 13.51 29.65
N THR A 271 5.95 14.22 30.70
CA THR A 271 6.14 13.69 32.06
C THR A 271 4.84 13.53 32.85
N HIS A 272 3.77 14.23 32.46
CA HIS A 272 2.51 14.31 33.23
C HIS A 272 1.26 13.85 32.45
N GLU A 273 1.39 13.53 31.15
CA GLU A 273 0.27 12.93 30.41
C GLU A 273 0.12 11.46 30.77
N ARG A 274 -1.13 11.05 30.97
CA ARG A 274 -1.58 9.66 31.19
C ARG A 274 -2.72 9.35 30.23
N GLY A 275 -2.50 9.65 28.95
CA GLY A 275 -3.48 9.41 27.89
C GLY A 275 -3.56 7.93 27.55
N GLY A 276 -4.62 7.51 26.85
CA GLY A 276 -4.69 6.15 26.30
C GLY A 276 -3.50 5.90 25.37
N VAL A 277 -2.84 4.76 25.54
CA VAL A 277 -1.73 4.37 24.67
C VAL A 277 -2.28 3.82 23.38
N SER A 278 -1.86 4.41 22.26
CA SER A 278 -2.20 3.90 20.94
C SER A 278 -1.33 2.68 20.66
N ARG A 279 -1.84 1.50 21.00
CA ARG A 279 -1.14 0.22 20.79
C ARG A 279 -0.79 0.04 19.31
N ARG A 280 0.47 -0.30 19.04
CA ARG A 280 1.05 -0.54 17.70
C ARG A 280 2.03 -1.70 17.78
N VAL A 281 2.49 -2.22 16.64
CA VAL A 281 3.45 -3.33 16.57
C VAL A 281 4.74 -3.11 17.39
N ASN A 282 5.11 -1.85 17.66
CA ASN A 282 6.28 -1.44 18.44
C ASN A 282 5.94 -0.59 19.68
N VAL A 283 4.65 -0.45 20.06
CA VAL A 283 4.22 0.29 21.24
C VAL A 283 3.13 -0.46 22.00
N SER A 284 3.34 -0.66 23.30
CA SER A 284 2.43 -1.41 24.18
C SER A 284 1.88 -0.54 25.31
N ASP A 285 0.67 -0.89 25.75
CA ASP A 285 -0.06 -0.36 26.90
C ASP A 285 0.03 -1.28 28.14
N THR A 286 0.82 -2.35 28.05
CA THR A 286 1.14 -3.31 29.13
C THR A 286 2.65 -3.59 29.16
N ASP A 287 3.17 -3.92 30.34
CA ASP A 287 4.55 -4.36 30.57
C ASP A 287 4.74 -5.88 30.57
N ASP A 288 3.66 -6.65 30.45
CA ASP A 288 3.73 -8.11 30.42
C ASP A 288 4.40 -8.60 29.13
N PRO A 289 5.59 -9.25 29.22
CA PRO A 289 6.36 -9.68 28.05
C PRO A 289 5.66 -10.74 27.19
N GLU A 290 4.64 -11.43 27.69
CA GLU A 290 3.85 -12.39 26.91
C GLU A 290 2.68 -11.71 26.18
N GLU A 291 2.28 -10.52 26.61
CA GLU A 291 1.12 -9.79 26.07
C GLU A 291 1.53 -8.58 25.23
N VAL A 292 2.81 -8.20 25.15
CA VAL A 292 3.26 -7.11 24.25
C VAL A 292 3.13 -7.52 22.77
N PRO A 293 2.90 -6.58 21.83
CA PRO A 293 2.78 -6.89 20.40
C PRO A 293 3.99 -7.59 19.76
N TRP A 294 5.16 -7.53 20.40
CA TRP A 294 6.41 -8.15 19.95
C TRP A 294 6.84 -9.34 20.83
N ALA A 295 5.91 -9.96 21.57
CA ALA A 295 6.20 -11.06 22.49
C ALA A 295 6.95 -12.23 21.82
N HIS A 296 6.68 -12.50 20.54
CA HIS A 296 7.37 -13.53 19.76
C HIS A 296 8.88 -13.28 19.62
N TRP A 297 9.31 -12.02 19.55
CA TRP A 297 10.73 -11.65 19.55
C TRP A 297 11.39 -11.94 20.91
N ILE A 298 10.67 -11.71 22.02
CA ILE A 298 11.14 -12.02 23.38
C ILE A 298 11.25 -13.54 23.55
N LYS A 299 10.20 -14.28 23.18
CA LYS A 299 10.16 -15.74 23.22
C LYS A 299 11.26 -16.41 22.38
N ALA A 300 11.59 -15.82 21.23
CA ALA A 300 12.69 -16.28 20.39
C ALA A 300 14.09 -15.98 20.96
N GLY A 301 14.18 -15.26 22.09
CA GLY A 301 15.45 -14.94 22.76
C GLY A 301 16.31 -13.96 21.97
N VAL A 302 15.70 -13.07 21.18
CA VAL A 302 16.44 -12.11 20.35
C VAL A 302 17.06 -11.04 21.25
N ARG A 303 18.39 -10.96 21.22
CA ARG A 303 19.17 -10.06 22.07
C ARG A 303 18.76 -8.60 21.85
N GLY A 304 18.53 -7.88 22.95
CA GLY A 304 18.24 -6.44 22.94
C GLY A 304 16.75 -6.11 22.84
N ILE A 305 15.88 -7.12 22.65
CA ILE A 305 14.43 -6.96 22.73
C ILE A 305 13.96 -7.22 24.16
N GLY A 306 13.07 -6.36 24.64
CA GLY A 306 12.46 -6.45 25.97
C GLY A 306 11.24 -5.55 26.06
N VAL A 307 10.90 -5.15 27.27
CA VAL A 307 9.77 -4.26 27.55
C VAL A 307 10.32 -3.04 28.30
N TYR A 308 10.53 -1.94 27.58
CA TYR A 308 11.14 -0.72 28.14
C TYR A 308 10.09 0.38 28.28
N GLU A 309 9.94 0.93 29.49
CA GLU A 309 8.97 1.99 29.75
C GLU A 309 9.41 3.32 29.09
N GLY A 310 8.45 4.05 28.52
CA GLY A 310 8.66 5.30 27.81
C GLY A 310 8.41 5.16 26.31
N ALA A 311 7.18 5.45 25.88
CA ALA A 311 6.73 5.40 24.48
C ALA A 311 5.46 6.24 24.30
N SER A 312 4.98 6.39 23.06
CA SER A 312 3.73 7.11 22.75
C SER A 312 3.72 8.55 23.30
N GLY A 313 4.88 9.20 23.38
CA GLY A 313 5.05 10.50 24.00
C GLY A 313 4.97 10.50 25.53
N GLN A 314 4.68 9.37 26.19
CA GLN A 314 4.46 9.25 27.63
C GLN A 314 5.68 8.62 28.31
N VAL A 315 6.13 9.21 29.42
CA VAL A 315 7.26 8.67 30.21
C VAL A 315 6.87 7.43 31.01
N ARG A 316 5.58 7.25 31.32
CA ARG A 316 5.06 6.11 32.10
C ARG A 316 3.81 5.51 31.49
N GLY A 317 3.60 4.22 31.73
CA GLY A 317 2.37 3.53 31.29
C GLY A 317 2.31 3.22 29.79
N ALA A 318 3.44 3.35 29.09
CA ALA A 318 3.61 2.98 27.69
C ALA A 318 5.00 2.34 27.53
N TRP A 319 5.10 1.31 26.69
CA TRP A 319 6.33 0.53 26.53
C TRP A 319 6.73 0.35 25.08
N LYS A 320 8.02 0.14 24.85
CA LYS A 320 8.66 -0.08 23.54
C LYS A 320 9.60 -1.30 23.56
N PRO A 321 9.95 -1.86 22.40
CA PRO A 321 10.71 -3.11 22.31
C PRO A 321 12.20 -2.98 22.59
N THR A 322 12.78 -1.79 22.43
CA THR A 322 14.22 -1.57 22.59
C THR A 322 14.50 -0.38 23.51
N SER A 323 15.66 -0.40 24.17
CA SER A 323 16.08 0.69 25.05
C SER A 323 16.42 1.99 24.30
N GLY A 324 16.55 1.93 22.97
CA GLY A 324 16.84 3.08 22.10
C GLY A 324 17.44 2.67 20.77
N GLY A 325 17.72 3.68 19.92
CA GLY A 325 18.33 3.49 18.59
C GLY A 325 17.33 3.24 17.45
N CYS A 326 16.04 3.11 17.78
CA CYS A 326 14.97 3.04 16.78
C CYS A 326 14.74 4.41 16.12
N VAL A 327 14.46 4.42 14.81
CA VAL A 327 13.98 5.62 14.08
C VAL A 327 12.71 6.19 14.70
N MET A 328 11.84 5.33 15.27
CA MET A 328 10.60 5.77 15.92
C MET A 328 10.84 6.53 17.24
N GLU A 329 12.09 6.68 17.67
CA GLU A 329 12.48 7.51 18.81
C GLU A 329 13.44 8.62 18.38
N SER A 330 14.71 8.27 18.10
CA SER A 330 15.76 9.25 17.75
C SER A 330 16.97 8.63 17.02
N GLY A 331 16.91 7.33 16.74
CA GLY A 331 18.02 6.58 16.16
C GLY A 331 17.98 6.54 14.63
N GLU A 332 18.67 5.54 14.07
CA GLU A 332 18.95 5.44 12.63
C GLU A 332 18.48 4.12 12.02
N PHE A 333 18.07 3.15 12.84
CA PHE A 333 17.62 1.84 12.38
C PHE A 333 16.17 1.61 12.79
N PHE A 334 15.42 0.84 12.01
CA PHE A 334 14.15 0.30 12.52
C PHE A 334 14.46 -0.87 13.46
N CYS A 335 13.93 -0.82 14.69
CA CYS A 335 14.05 -1.93 15.63
C CYS A 335 13.38 -3.20 15.07
N PRO A 336 13.69 -4.41 15.58
CA PRO A 336 13.20 -5.65 14.98
C PRO A 336 11.68 -5.71 14.73
N PRO A 337 10.78 -5.29 15.65
CA PRO A 337 9.34 -5.25 15.36
C PRO A 337 8.96 -4.24 14.27
N CYS A 338 9.58 -3.06 14.24
CA CYS A 338 9.36 -2.09 13.17
C CYS A 338 9.83 -2.63 11.81
N ARG A 339 11.00 -3.28 11.79
CA ARG A 339 11.58 -3.87 10.57
C ARG A 339 10.70 -5.00 10.04
N GLU A 340 10.21 -5.87 10.90
CA GLU A 340 9.28 -6.93 10.53
C GLU A 340 8.02 -6.36 9.89
N ALA A 341 7.40 -5.35 10.53
CA ALA A 341 6.21 -4.70 10.00
C ALA A 341 6.45 -4.03 8.65
N LEU A 342 7.62 -3.39 8.44
CA LEU A 342 8.00 -2.81 7.16
C LEU A 342 8.14 -3.88 6.06
N VAL A 343 8.83 -4.99 6.35
CA VAL A 343 9.02 -6.07 5.37
C VAL A 343 7.68 -6.73 5.03
N LEU A 344 6.85 -7.03 6.02
CA LEU A 344 5.51 -7.56 5.80
C LEU A 344 4.64 -6.57 5.00
N ARG A 345 4.77 -5.26 5.26
CA ARG A 345 4.07 -4.24 4.46
C ARG A 345 4.52 -4.24 3.01
N ILE A 346 5.83 -4.32 2.74
CA ILE A 346 6.34 -4.45 1.37
C ILE A 346 5.72 -5.66 0.69
N TYR A 347 5.75 -6.83 1.34
CA TYR A 347 5.20 -8.06 0.78
C TYR A 347 3.67 -8.11 0.76
N SER A 348 2.97 -7.22 1.45
CA SER A 348 1.51 -7.04 1.28
C SER A 348 1.16 -6.43 -0.08
N ILE A 349 2.11 -5.73 -0.71
CA ILE A 349 1.97 -5.11 -2.03
C ILE A 349 2.70 -5.94 -3.09
N VAL A 350 3.92 -6.37 -2.79
CA VAL A 350 4.82 -7.05 -3.74
C VAL A 350 4.69 -8.57 -3.62
N ASP A 351 4.44 -9.23 -4.75
CA ASP A 351 4.54 -10.66 -4.96
C ASP A 351 6.02 -11.10 -5.08
N PRO A 352 6.50 -12.05 -4.25
CA PRO A 352 7.80 -12.70 -4.39
C PRO A 352 8.14 -13.23 -5.79
N ILE A 353 7.13 -13.58 -6.59
CA ILE A 353 7.28 -14.05 -7.98
C ILE A 353 6.95 -12.92 -8.93
N GLU A 354 7.98 -12.42 -9.62
CA GLU A 354 7.87 -11.37 -10.64
C GLU A 354 7.18 -11.89 -11.89
N SER A 355 7.63 -13.04 -12.40
CA SER A 355 7.09 -13.62 -13.63
C SER A 355 7.23 -15.14 -13.66
N CYS A 356 6.46 -15.79 -14.52
CA CYS A 356 6.63 -17.22 -14.78
C CYS A 356 6.23 -17.59 -16.21
N SER A 357 6.84 -18.65 -16.72
CA SER A 357 6.52 -19.27 -18.00
C SER A 357 6.50 -20.80 -17.84
N PRO A 358 5.49 -21.52 -18.37
CA PRO A 358 4.27 -20.99 -18.98
C PRO A 358 3.37 -20.25 -17.98
N LEU A 359 2.30 -19.62 -18.46
CA LEU A 359 1.31 -18.97 -17.59
C LEU A 359 0.66 -20.00 -16.64
N PRO A 360 0.40 -19.63 -15.37
CA PRO A 360 -0.16 -20.54 -14.39
C PRO A 360 -1.63 -20.85 -14.69
N HIS A 361 -2.09 -22.02 -14.27
CA HIS A 361 -3.49 -22.42 -14.39
C HIS A 361 -4.20 -22.23 -13.04
N PRO A 362 -5.41 -21.65 -12.97
CA PRO A 362 -6.23 -21.71 -11.76
C PRO A 362 -6.57 -23.16 -11.39
N ARG A 363 -7.01 -23.43 -10.16
CA ARG A 363 -7.39 -24.80 -9.74
C ARG A 363 -8.43 -25.42 -10.67
N ARG A 364 -9.48 -24.68 -11.04
CA ARG A 364 -10.50 -25.13 -12.01
C ARG A 364 -10.14 -24.62 -13.40
N HIS A 365 -9.26 -25.34 -14.09
CA HIS A 365 -8.89 -25.01 -15.46
C HIS A 365 -9.07 -26.22 -16.38
N ALA A 366 -9.65 -25.99 -17.56
CA ALA A 366 -9.87 -27.02 -18.56
C ALA A 366 -8.58 -27.32 -19.36
N VAL A 367 -7.75 -26.30 -19.62
CA VAL A 367 -6.50 -26.46 -20.36
C VAL A 367 -5.41 -27.02 -19.46
N GLN A 368 -4.63 -27.95 -20.03
CA GLN A 368 -3.58 -28.69 -19.35
C GLN A 368 -2.39 -28.80 -20.30
N LEU A 369 -1.19 -28.83 -19.74
CA LEU A 369 0.01 -29.15 -20.50
C LEU A 369 0.08 -30.67 -20.63
N VAL A 370 0.53 -31.18 -21.78
CA VAL A 370 0.68 -32.61 -22.01
C VAL A 370 2.16 -32.96 -21.93
N LEU A 371 2.51 -33.94 -21.10
CA LEU A 371 3.88 -34.43 -20.93
C LEU A 371 4.20 -35.54 -21.94
N ASP A 372 4.15 -35.21 -23.23
CA ASP A 372 4.65 -36.07 -24.32
C ASP A 372 6.19 -35.95 -24.44
N ASP A 373 6.68 -34.71 -24.35
CA ASP A 373 8.09 -34.34 -24.23
C ASP A 373 8.34 -33.64 -22.89
N PRO A 374 9.61 -33.55 -22.42
CA PRO A 374 9.92 -32.82 -21.20
C PRO A 374 9.40 -31.38 -21.22
N LEU A 375 8.69 -31.00 -20.16
CA LEU A 375 8.15 -29.65 -19.99
C LEU A 375 9.12 -28.79 -19.19
N GLU A 376 9.32 -27.55 -19.62
CA GLU A 376 10.13 -26.58 -18.91
C GLU A 376 9.26 -25.50 -18.26
N PHE A 377 9.55 -25.24 -16.99
CA PHE A 377 8.96 -24.18 -16.20
C PHE A 377 10.07 -23.23 -15.79
N GLU A 378 9.80 -21.93 -15.89
CA GLU A 378 10.67 -20.87 -15.43
C GLU A 378 9.90 -19.91 -14.54
N VAL A 379 10.53 -19.49 -13.44
CA VAL A 379 10.03 -18.47 -12.53
C VAL A 379 11.14 -17.47 -12.29
N GLU A 380 10.81 -16.18 -12.42
CA GLU A 380 11.65 -15.08 -11.98
C GLU A 380 11.12 -14.55 -10.65
N VAL A 381 12.00 -14.44 -9.66
CA VAL A 381 11.66 -13.98 -8.31
C VAL A 381 12.22 -12.59 -8.04
N MET A 382 11.59 -11.89 -7.11
CA MET A 382 12.07 -10.63 -6.59
C MET A 382 13.45 -10.76 -5.93
N ARG A 383 14.23 -9.67 -5.95
CA ARG A 383 15.67 -9.70 -5.61
C ARG A 383 16.00 -8.66 -4.53
N PRO A 384 16.00 -9.06 -3.25
CA PRO A 384 16.56 -8.24 -2.20
C PRO A 384 18.09 -8.17 -2.37
N GLU A 385 18.72 -7.14 -1.78
CA GLU A 385 20.12 -6.79 -2.04
C GLU A 385 21.10 -7.86 -1.56
N ASN A 386 20.90 -8.38 -0.34
CA ASN A 386 21.91 -9.16 0.38
C ASN A 386 21.52 -10.62 0.64
N HIS A 387 20.30 -11.03 0.29
CA HIS A 387 19.89 -12.45 0.29
C HIS A 387 19.12 -12.84 -0.96
N ARG A 388 18.63 -14.09 -0.99
CA ARG A 388 17.95 -14.66 -2.16
C ARG A 388 16.72 -15.40 -1.71
N LEU A 389 15.69 -15.33 -2.54
CA LEU A 389 14.50 -16.14 -2.37
C LEU A 389 14.81 -17.61 -2.65
N GLU A 390 14.17 -18.47 -1.88
CA GLU A 390 14.21 -19.93 -2.06
C GLU A 390 13.04 -20.35 -2.95
N VAL A 391 13.30 -21.18 -3.95
CA VAL A 391 12.24 -21.71 -4.83
C VAL A 391 12.18 -23.23 -4.73
N ARG A 392 10.99 -23.75 -4.43
CA ARG A 392 10.70 -25.18 -4.30
C ARG A 392 9.61 -25.59 -5.28
N TRP A 393 9.75 -26.80 -5.81
CA TRP A 393 8.86 -27.38 -6.80
C TRP A 393 8.28 -28.69 -6.31
N TRP A 394 7.00 -28.92 -6.57
CA TRP A 394 6.31 -30.17 -6.28
C TRP A 394 5.56 -30.66 -7.52
N VAL A 395 5.45 -31.97 -7.66
CA VAL A 395 4.61 -32.63 -8.66
C VAL A 395 3.66 -33.52 -7.88
N ILE A 396 2.38 -33.14 -7.85
CA ILE A 396 1.40 -33.75 -6.93
C ILE A 396 0.24 -34.32 -7.75
N PRO A 397 -0.15 -35.60 -7.57
CA PRO A 397 -1.35 -36.14 -8.20
C PRO A 397 -2.58 -35.28 -7.89
N GLU A 398 -3.53 -35.15 -8.82
CA GLU A 398 -4.71 -34.28 -8.68
C GLU A 398 -5.46 -34.46 -7.35
N ARG A 399 -5.58 -35.70 -6.86
CA ARG A 399 -6.24 -36.03 -5.58
C ARG A 399 -5.53 -35.44 -4.36
N GLY A 400 -4.21 -35.27 -4.42
CA GLY A 400 -3.39 -34.69 -3.35
C GLY A 400 -3.14 -33.20 -3.51
N ALA A 401 -3.61 -32.57 -4.59
CA ALA A 401 -3.29 -31.18 -4.89
C ALA A 401 -3.91 -30.23 -3.84
N PRO A 402 -3.08 -29.41 -3.15
CA PRO A 402 -3.55 -28.52 -2.08
C PRO A 402 -4.62 -27.54 -2.59
N MET A 403 -5.59 -27.23 -1.74
CA MET A 403 -6.57 -26.19 -2.04
C MET A 403 -5.87 -24.83 -2.22
N GLU A 404 -6.32 -24.05 -3.19
CA GLU A 404 -5.91 -22.65 -3.29
C GLU A 404 -6.61 -21.87 -2.18
N PRO A 405 -5.97 -20.83 -1.62
CA PRO A 405 -6.61 -19.98 -0.62
C PRO A 405 -7.92 -19.41 -1.19
N GLU A 406 -8.96 -19.35 -0.37
CA GLU A 406 -10.15 -18.58 -0.72
C GLU A 406 -9.77 -17.11 -0.68
N GLU A 407 -9.54 -16.50 -1.85
CA GLU A 407 -9.35 -15.05 -1.94
C GLU A 407 -10.56 -14.36 -1.31
N ARG A 408 -10.38 -13.79 -0.11
CA ARG A 408 -11.35 -12.84 0.41
C ARG A 408 -11.19 -11.62 -0.45
N LEU A 409 -12.11 -11.43 -1.40
CA LEU A 409 -12.15 -10.28 -2.31
C LEU A 409 -12.26 -8.97 -1.53
N GLN A 410 -11.17 -8.51 -0.95
CA GLN A 410 -11.01 -7.16 -0.42
C GLN A 410 -10.42 -6.33 -1.57
N ARG A 411 -11.29 -6.05 -2.55
CA ARG A 411 -10.97 -5.08 -3.61
C ARG A 411 -10.90 -3.71 -2.96
N TYR A 412 -9.69 -3.22 -2.69
CA TYR A 412 -9.47 -1.83 -2.35
C TYR A 412 -9.69 -0.95 -3.60
N ARG A 413 -9.96 0.35 -3.38
CA ARG A 413 -10.39 1.29 -4.45
C ARG A 413 -9.35 1.46 -5.56
N ASN A 414 -8.08 1.18 -5.27
CA ASN A 414 -6.98 1.08 -6.21
C ASN A 414 -6.78 -0.40 -6.58
N ARG A 415 -6.72 -0.73 -7.87
CA ARG A 415 -6.72 -2.11 -8.38
C ARG A 415 -5.54 -3.00 -7.96
N HIS A 416 -4.63 -2.53 -7.09
CA HIS A 416 -3.59 -3.35 -6.49
C HIS A 416 -4.16 -4.22 -5.36
N THR A 417 -3.83 -5.52 -5.40
CA THR A 417 -4.35 -6.49 -4.43
C THR A 417 -3.46 -6.49 -3.19
N ASP A 418 -4.04 -6.12 -2.05
CA ASP A 418 -3.40 -6.36 -0.76
C ASP A 418 -3.36 -7.88 -0.51
N ARG A 419 -2.15 -8.44 -0.54
CA ARG A 419 -1.92 -9.88 -0.44
C ARG A 419 -2.35 -10.46 0.91
N ARG A 420 -2.62 -9.63 1.93
CA ARG A 420 -3.24 -10.08 3.20
C ARG A 420 -4.63 -10.70 2.98
N GLY A 421 -5.37 -10.24 1.97
CA GLY A 421 -6.68 -10.80 1.61
C GLY A 421 -6.64 -12.23 1.09
N ARG A 422 -5.48 -12.69 0.62
CA ARG A 422 -5.26 -14.09 0.17
C ARG A 422 -5.29 -15.06 1.35
N GLY A 423 -4.81 -14.66 2.52
CA GLY A 423 -4.56 -15.55 3.65
C GLY A 423 -3.41 -16.55 3.40
N PRO A 424 -3.17 -17.46 4.36
CA PRO A 424 -2.04 -18.38 4.32
C PRO A 424 -2.18 -19.48 3.25
N LEU A 425 -1.06 -19.90 2.64
CA LEU A 425 -1.08 -21.02 1.70
C LEU A 425 -1.25 -22.36 2.44
N ALA A 426 -2.00 -23.27 1.82
CA ALA A 426 -2.17 -24.62 2.36
C ALA A 426 -0.82 -25.33 2.54
N MET A 427 -0.68 -26.12 3.61
CA MET A 427 0.51 -26.95 3.81
C MET A 427 0.63 -28.02 2.72
N ILE A 428 1.84 -28.28 2.24
CA ILE A 428 2.14 -29.40 1.34
C ILE A 428 2.91 -30.44 2.16
N PRO A 429 2.29 -31.59 2.51
CA PRO A 429 2.92 -32.61 3.37
C PRO A 429 3.87 -33.54 2.60
N LEU A 430 4.42 -33.07 1.48
CA LEU A 430 5.31 -33.82 0.60
C LEU A 430 6.64 -33.08 0.46
N ASP A 431 7.73 -33.84 0.33
CA ASP A 431 9.02 -33.26 0.00
C ASP A 431 8.99 -32.64 -1.41
N PRO A 432 9.70 -31.52 -1.62
CA PRO A 432 9.78 -30.91 -2.93
C PRO A 432 10.51 -31.84 -3.90
N ALA A 433 9.94 -32.02 -5.09
CA ALA A 433 10.56 -32.71 -6.21
C ALA A 433 11.89 -32.04 -6.63
N ALA A 434 11.97 -30.72 -6.48
CA ALA A 434 13.22 -29.99 -6.66
C ALA A 434 13.25 -28.73 -5.78
N THR A 435 14.45 -28.35 -5.35
CA THR A 435 14.70 -27.05 -4.73
C THR A 435 15.80 -26.36 -5.53
N SER A 436 15.51 -25.20 -6.10
CA SER A 436 16.53 -24.40 -6.78
C SER A 436 17.05 -23.32 -5.83
N ARG A 437 18.36 -23.35 -5.60
CA ARG A 437 19.07 -22.32 -4.82
C ARG A 437 19.27 -21.09 -5.71
N GLY A 438 18.84 -19.92 -5.24
CA GLY A 438 18.76 -18.67 -6.02
C GLY A 438 19.98 -18.37 -6.87
N GLN A 439 19.75 -18.17 -8.17
CA GLN A 439 20.73 -17.53 -9.06
C GLN A 439 20.76 -16.02 -8.82
N ARG A 440 21.83 -15.31 -9.21
CA ARG A 440 21.89 -13.83 -9.04
C ARG A 440 20.86 -13.14 -9.93
N SER A 441 20.51 -13.80 -11.02
CA SER A 441 19.46 -13.39 -11.95
C SER A 441 18.06 -13.41 -11.33
N GLY A 442 17.83 -14.12 -10.21
CA GLY A 442 16.47 -14.38 -9.73
C GLY A 442 15.69 -15.36 -10.62
N ARG A 443 16.31 -15.96 -11.65
CA ARG A 443 15.65 -16.95 -12.53
C ARG A 443 15.86 -18.36 -12.02
N HIS A 444 14.78 -19.13 -11.98
CA HIS A 444 14.72 -20.50 -11.52
C HIS A 444 14.00 -21.36 -12.56
N ARG A 445 14.62 -22.48 -12.94
CA ARG A 445 14.03 -23.42 -13.90
C ARG A 445 13.72 -24.75 -13.24
N PHE A 446 12.67 -25.39 -13.72
CA PHE A 446 12.30 -26.74 -13.39
C PHE A 446 11.92 -27.48 -14.66
N ARG A 447 12.58 -28.61 -14.89
CA ARG A 447 12.30 -29.48 -16.04
C ARG A 447 11.56 -30.70 -15.52
N LEU A 448 10.33 -30.88 -16.00
CA LEU A 448 9.52 -32.05 -15.70
C LEU A 448 9.73 -33.09 -16.80
N GLU A 449 10.16 -34.27 -16.40
CA GLU A 449 10.31 -35.43 -17.28
C GLU A 449 9.30 -36.50 -16.88
N ARG A 450 8.94 -37.39 -17.80
CA ARG A 450 7.96 -38.46 -17.53
C ARG A 450 8.41 -39.36 -16.37
N GLY A 451 9.68 -39.77 -16.36
CA GLY A 451 10.25 -40.61 -15.31
C GLY A 451 9.35 -41.77 -14.91
N ASP A 452 9.14 -41.93 -13.61
CA ASP A 452 8.27 -42.94 -12.99
C ASP A 452 6.81 -42.45 -12.77
N LEU A 453 6.41 -41.33 -13.38
CA LEU A 453 5.05 -40.82 -13.21
C LEU A 453 4.04 -41.73 -13.92
N GLU A 454 3.07 -42.25 -13.16
CA GLU A 454 1.92 -42.98 -13.70
C GLU A 454 1.06 -42.06 -14.58
N SER A 455 0.32 -42.65 -15.52
CA SER A 455 -0.64 -41.90 -16.33
C SER A 455 -1.71 -41.25 -15.44
N GLY A 456 -2.06 -40.01 -15.77
CA GLY A 456 -3.02 -39.23 -14.99
C GLY A 456 -2.70 -37.75 -14.95
N ARG A 457 -3.41 -37.05 -14.07
CA ARG A 457 -3.32 -35.60 -13.94
C ARG A 457 -2.54 -35.20 -12.70
N TYR A 458 -1.62 -34.26 -12.88
CA TYR A 458 -0.75 -33.75 -11.84
C TYR A 458 -0.84 -32.23 -11.74
N ARG A 459 -0.68 -31.73 -10.52
CA ARG A 459 -0.47 -30.33 -10.19
C ARG A 459 1.02 -30.11 -10.01
N VAL A 460 1.65 -29.41 -10.95
CA VAL A 460 3.01 -28.89 -10.78
C VAL A 460 2.89 -27.59 -10.01
N LEU A 461 3.59 -27.48 -8.89
CA LEU A 461 3.50 -26.36 -7.96
C LEU A 461 4.88 -25.78 -7.72
N CYS A 462 4.99 -24.47 -7.81
CA CYS A 462 6.17 -23.70 -7.44
C CYS A 462 5.83 -22.83 -6.24
N ARG A 463 6.69 -22.79 -5.23
CA ARG A 463 6.68 -21.74 -4.20
C ARG A 463 7.99 -21.01 -4.15
N ALA A 464 7.93 -19.69 -4.23
CA ALA A 464 9.05 -18.80 -3.92
C ALA A 464 8.85 -18.22 -2.52
N ARG A 465 9.90 -18.25 -1.70
CA ARG A 465 9.88 -17.76 -0.31
C ARG A 465 11.05 -16.82 -0.06
N ASP A 466 10.76 -15.65 0.49
CA ASP A 466 11.77 -14.89 1.18
C ASP A 466 11.95 -15.44 2.61
N ARG A 467 13.18 -15.81 2.95
CA ARG A 467 13.52 -16.25 4.31
C ARG A 467 13.83 -15.07 5.23
N THR A 468 14.06 -13.89 4.67
CA THR A 468 14.46 -12.65 5.35
C THR A 468 15.69 -12.83 6.26
N LEU A 469 16.50 -13.85 5.98
CA LEU A 469 17.70 -14.19 6.73
C LEU A 469 18.91 -13.71 5.95
N LEU A 470 19.42 -12.53 6.33
CA LEU A 470 20.57 -11.93 5.71
C LEU A 470 21.86 -12.69 6.05
N ARG A 471 22.85 -12.57 5.16
CA ARG A 471 24.14 -13.23 5.33
C ARG A 471 24.82 -12.75 6.62
N GLY A 472 25.10 -13.70 7.51
CA GLY A 472 25.79 -13.44 8.78
C GLY A 472 24.86 -13.10 9.94
N GLU A 473 23.57 -12.92 9.69
CA GLU A 473 22.57 -12.81 10.75
C GLU A 473 22.16 -14.19 11.29
N ARG A 474 21.82 -14.24 12.57
CA ARG A 474 21.34 -15.46 13.25
C ARG A 474 19.82 -15.58 13.24
N THR A 475 19.14 -14.45 13.08
CA THR A 475 17.70 -14.32 13.21
C THR A 475 17.18 -13.67 11.93
N PRO A 476 16.13 -14.21 11.29
CA PRO A 476 15.52 -13.55 10.14
C PRO A 476 14.88 -12.22 10.56
N TRP A 477 14.66 -11.33 9.60
CA TRP A 477 14.02 -10.04 9.86
C TRP A 477 12.52 -10.16 10.13
N VAL A 478 11.89 -11.26 9.72
CA VAL A 478 10.50 -11.62 10.02
C VAL A 478 10.49 -12.99 10.71
N LEU A 479 9.96 -13.03 11.93
CA LEU A 479 9.75 -14.24 12.72
C LEU A 479 8.33 -14.78 12.56
N GLU A 480 7.34 -13.90 12.45
CA GLU A 480 5.93 -14.25 12.29
C GLU A 480 5.33 -13.61 11.03
N ASP A 481 4.66 -14.43 10.22
CA ASP A 481 3.99 -14.03 8.98
C ASP A 481 2.64 -14.77 8.89
N PRO A 482 1.61 -14.31 9.62
CA PRO A 482 0.34 -15.03 9.74
C PRO A 482 -0.42 -15.15 8.41
N ASP A 483 -0.16 -14.24 7.47
CA ASP A 483 -0.81 -14.19 6.16
C ASP A 483 0.04 -14.86 5.05
N ASP A 484 1.22 -15.38 5.41
CA ASP A 484 2.18 -16.04 4.50
C ASP A 484 2.60 -15.13 3.32
N LEU A 485 2.75 -13.83 3.58
CA LEU A 485 3.10 -12.79 2.62
C LEU A 485 4.49 -13.03 2.00
N LEU A 486 5.44 -13.57 2.77
CA LEU A 486 6.78 -13.86 2.29
C LEU A 486 6.82 -15.00 1.27
N VAL A 487 5.70 -15.69 1.03
CA VAL A 487 5.59 -16.83 0.11
C VAL A 487 4.57 -16.55 -0.97
N SER A 488 4.94 -16.87 -2.21
CA SER A 488 4.03 -16.89 -3.35
C SER A 488 4.06 -18.22 -4.07
N GLN A 489 2.97 -18.51 -4.79
CA GLN A 489 2.75 -19.78 -5.46
C GLN A 489 2.37 -19.57 -6.92
N ARG A 490 2.91 -20.43 -7.78
CA ARG A 490 2.44 -20.63 -9.16
C ARG A 490 2.19 -22.11 -9.38
N ALA A 491 1.21 -22.43 -10.21
CA ALA A 491 0.74 -23.79 -10.31
C ALA A 491 0.18 -24.10 -11.70
N TRP A 492 0.45 -25.30 -12.20
CA TRP A 492 0.08 -25.74 -13.54
C TRP A 492 -0.57 -27.11 -13.47
N TRP A 493 -1.48 -27.37 -14.41
CA TRP A 493 -2.05 -28.69 -14.63
C TRP A 493 -1.30 -29.38 -15.75
N VAL A 494 -0.80 -30.58 -15.48
CA VAL A 494 -0.08 -31.44 -16.42
C VAL A 494 -0.79 -32.79 -16.52
N VAL A 495 -0.97 -33.30 -17.74
CA VAL A 495 -1.43 -34.67 -18.00
C VAL A 495 -0.25 -35.51 -18.45
N VAL A 496 -0.09 -36.66 -17.80
CA VAL A 496 0.78 -37.74 -18.26
C VAL A 496 -0.11 -38.72 -19.04
N PRO A 497 0.06 -38.85 -20.37
CA PRO A 497 -0.77 -39.73 -21.18
C PRO A 497 -0.47 -41.20 -20.88
N GLU A 498 -1.41 -42.10 -21.20
CA GLU A 498 -1.17 -43.55 -21.14
C GLU A 498 0.05 -43.92 -22.00
N ALA A 499 0.83 -44.91 -21.54
CA ALA A 499 1.92 -45.44 -22.34
C ALA A 499 1.33 -46.06 -23.61
N ARG A 500 1.83 -45.66 -24.78
CA ARG A 500 1.41 -46.21 -26.07
C ARG A 500 1.94 -47.61 -26.28
#